data_AF-A0A0G0N2C8-F1
#
_entry.id   AF-A0A0G0N2C8-F1
#
_cell.length_a   1.000
_cell.length_b   1.000
_cell.length_c   1.000
_cell.angle_alpha   90.00
_cell.angle_beta   90.00
_cell.angle_gamma   90.00
#
_symmetry.space_group_name_H-M   'P 1'
#
loop_
_entity.id
_entity.type
_entity.pdbx_description
1 polymer ?
#
loop_
_entity_poly.entity_id
_entity_poly.type
_entity_poly.pdbx_seq_one_letter_code
_entity_poly.pdbx_strand_id
1 'polypeptide(L)'
;MVIEKMVVGGSPVASAEVQEHSYQVWAETERNLLLAERLVSELKQKGLYITTVESCTGGGLAYYITNIPGASEVMKDSFVTYSNEAKISLGVPEAVIAEFTVYSEETARAMAEAGFLKSVKADICVGITGSISRSDPSNPNSTPGIIYIGIKYGDRIVSQTLEISDERRFDVKQKIIEKTLEIILDMMIKPVSISSNDQI
;
A
#
# COMPACT_ATOMS: atom_id res chain seq x y z
N MET A 1 -5.63 -37.92 -9.61
CA MET A 1 -6.09 -36.62 -10.13
C MET A 1 -4.96 -36.04 -10.95
N VAL A 2 -5.06 -36.07 -12.28
CA VAL A 2 -4.02 -35.52 -13.17
C VAL A 2 -4.43 -34.09 -13.48
N ILE A 3 -3.60 -33.12 -13.10
CA ILE A 3 -3.81 -31.71 -13.43
C ILE A 3 -3.19 -31.51 -14.82
N GLU A 4 -4.02 -31.38 -15.85
CA GLU A 4 -3.56 -31.02 -17.19
C GLU A 4 -2.96 -29.61 -17.18
N LYS A 5 -1.77 -29.44 -17.76
CA LYS A 5 -1.14 -28.14 -17.95
C LYS A 5 -1.98 -27.32 -18.92
N MET A 6 -2.62 -26.26 -18.45
CA MET A 6 -3.17 -25.22 -19.32
C MET A 6 -2.00 -24.48 -19.99
N VAL A 7 -1.86 -24.65 -21.30
CA VAL A 7 -1.03 -23.77 -22.14
C VAL A 7 -1.87 -22.55 -22.47
N VAL A 8 -1.48 -21.39 -21.98
CA VAL A 8 -2.14 -20.12 -22.30
C VAL A 8 -1.56 -19.61 -23.62
N GLY A 9 -2.35 -19.72 -24.69
CA GLY A 9 -2.01 -19.22 -26.03
C GLY A 9 -2.03 -17.69 -26.09
N GLY A 10 -1.13 -17.11 -26.89
CA GLY A 10 -1.03 -15.67 -27.12
C GLY A 10 -2.22 -15.10 -27.90
N SER A 11 -2.71 -13.94 -27.46
CA SER A 11 -3.79 -13.18 -28.08
C SER A 11 -3.26 -12.16 -29.12
N PRO A 12 -4.11 -11.63 -30.01
CA PRO A 12 -3.71 -11.01 -31.28
C PRO A 12 -3.05 -9.63 -31.10
N VAL A 13 -2.39 -9.18 -32.18
CA VAL A 13 -1.70 -7.89 -32.28
C VAL A 13 -2.68 -6.75 -31.97
N ALA A 14 -2.39 -6.03 -30.88
CA ALA A 14 -3.12 -4.88 -30.39
C ALA A 14 -3.14 -3.72 -31.41
N SER A 15 -4.19 -2.89 -31.39
CA SER A 15 -4.22 -1.61 -32.12
C SER A 15 -3.14 -0.65 -31.60
N ALA A 16 -2.78 0.38 -32.37
CA ALA A 16 -1.74 1.35 -31.96
C ALA A 16 -2.05 2.03 -30.61
N GLU A 17 -3.32 2.37 -30.35
CA GLU A 17 -3.77 2.91 -29.05
C GLU A 17 -3.63 1.89 -27.91
N VAL A 18 -3.98 0.63 -28.16
CA VAL A 18 -3.80 -0.44 -27.17
C VAL A 18 -2.30 -0.70 -26.94
N GLN A 19 -1.47 -0.52 -27.95
CA GLN A 19 -0.02 -0.68 -27.87
C GLN A 19 0.63 0.45 -27.05
N GLU A 20 0.26 1.72 -27.29
CA GLU A 20 0.74 2.86 -26.51
C GLU A 20 0.33 2.76 -25.04
N HIS A 21 -0.94 2.43 -24.77
CA HIS A 21 -1.43 2.20 -23.40
C HIS A 21 -0.72 1.03 -22.72
N SER A 22 -0.44 -0.05 -23.46
CA SER A 22 0.33 -1.18 -22.94
C SER A 22 1.76 -0.79 -22.55
N TYR A 23 2.41 0.09 -23.32
CA TYR A 23 3.73 0.60 -22.97
C TYR A 23 3.70 1.48 -21.72
N GLN A 24 2.68 2.32 -21.55
CA GLN A 24 2.52 3.14 -20.34
C GLN A 24 2.33 2.26 -19.10
N VAL A 25 1.40 1.32 -19.15
CA VAL A 25 1.15 0.35 -18.07
C VAL A 25 2.42 -0.45 -17.74
N TRP A 26 3.18 -0.85 -18.76
CA TRP A 26 4.44 -1.55 -18.55
C TRP A 26 5.48 -0.64 -17.89
N ALA A 27 5.64 0.60 -18.34
CA ALA A 27 6.58 1.55 -17.73
C ALA A 27 6.27 1.85 -16.26
N GLU A 28 4.99 2.03 -15.90
CA GLU A 28 4.56 2.19 -14.50
C GLU A 28 4.84 0.94 -13.67
N THR A 29 4.58 -0.24 -14.24
CA THR A 29 4.86 -1.53 -13.58
C THR A 29 6.35 -1.72 -13.33
N GLU A 30 7.20 -1.46 -14.34
CA GLU A 30 8.66 -1.53 -14.21
C GLU A 30 9.17 -0.52 -13.18
N ARG A 31 8.65 0.71 -13.18
CA ARG A 31 8.99 1.71 -12.16
C ARG A 31 8.67 1.20 -10.74
N ASN A 32 7.50 0.63 -10.53
CA ASN A 32 7.10 0.09 -9.23
C ASN A 32 7.96 -1.11 -8.81
N LEU A 33 8.38 -1.96 -9.75
CA LEU A 33 9.35 -3.03 -9.48
C LEU A 33 10.72 -2.47 -9.06
N LEU A 34 11.23 -1.44 -9.74
CA LEU A 34 12.50 -0.80 -9.39
C LEU A 34 12.46 -0.13 -8.01
N LEU A 35 11.36 0.54 -7.68
CA LEU A 35 11.16 1.14 -6.35
C LEU A 35 11.05 0.06 -5.26
N ALA A 36 10.33 -1.03 -5.52
CA ALA A 36 10.25 -2.16 -4.61
C ALA A 36 11.61 -2.85 -4.41
N GLU A 37 12.40 -3.01 -5.48
CA GLU A 37 13.76 -3.56 -5.41
C GLU A 37 14.65 -2.70 -4.51
N ARG A 38 14.61 -1.39 -4.70
CA ARG A 38 15.32 -0.44 -3.83
C ARG A 38 14.87 -0.55 -2.38
N LEU A 39 13.55 -0.61 -2.14
CA LEU A 39 13.00 -0.74 -0.78
C LEU A 39 13.49 -2.02 -0.11
N VAL A 40 13.41 -3.18 -0.78
CA VAL A 40 13.87 -4.46 -0.23
C VAL A 40 15.37 -4.41 0.06
N SER A 41 16.17 -3.83 -0.83
CA SER A 41 17.61 -3.66 -0.62
C SER A 41 17.91 -2.82 0.62
N GLU A 42 17.25 -1.67 0.78
CA GLU A 42 17.43 -0.78 1.94
C GLU A 42 16.98 -1.43 3.25
N LEU A 43 15.84 -2.13 3.25
CA LEU A 43 15.35 -2.86 4.41
C LEU A 43 16.33 -3.96 4.82
N LYS A 44 16.85 -4.74 3.87
CA LYS A 44 17.86 -5.78 4.13
C LYS A 44 19.13 -5.20 4.73
N GLN A 45 19.65 -4.11 4.15
CA GLN A 45 20.87 -3.46 4.64
C GLN A 45 20.71 -2.93 6.07
N LYS A 46 19.51 -2.44 6.42
CA LYS A 46 19.19 -1.92 7.76
C LYS A 46 18.67 -2.98 8.74
N GLY A 47 18.44 -4.21 8.27
CA GLY A 47 17.86 -5.29 9.08
C GLY A 47 16.40 -5.05 9.51
N LEU A 48 15.66 -4.26 8.74
CA LEU A 48 14.29 -3.82 9.04
C LEU A 48 13.24 -4.68 8.33
N TYR A 49 12.04 -4.70 8.90
CA TYR A 49 10.90 -5.47 8.41
C TYR A 49 9.74 -4.55 8.04
N ILE A 50 8.99 -4.93 7.00
CA ILE A 50 7.81 -4.22 6.54
C ILE A 50 6.59 -5.15 6.47
N THR A 51 5.44 -4.63 6.87
CA THR A 51 4.11 -5.22 6.64
C THR A 51 3.18 -4.18 6.00
N THR A 52 2.08 -4.63 5.40
CA THR A 52 1.09 -3.76 4.76
C THR A 52 -0.33 -4.14 5.16
N VAL A 53 -1.20 -3.13 5.25
CA VAL A 53 -2.64 -3.25 5.47
C VAL A 53 -3.33 -2.51 4.32
N GLU A 54 -3.87 -3.26 3.39
CA GLU A 54 -4.37 -2.75 2.12
C GLU A 54 -5.89 -2.86 2.01
N SER A 55 -6.52 -1.79 1.52
CA SER A 55 -7.95 -1.80 1.14
C SER A 55 -8.09 -1.61 -0.36
N CYS A 56 -8.04 -0.36 -0.84
CA CYS A 56 -8.33 -0.04 -2.24
C CYS A 56 -7.31 -0.61 -3.24
N THR A 57 -6.07 -0.85 -2.82
CA THR A 57 -5.01 -1.50 -3.62
C THR A 57 -5.18 -3.02 -3.70
N GLY A 58 -5.70 -3.65 -2.65
CA GLY A 58 -6.06 -5.08 -2.64
C GLY A 58 -4.87 -6.04 -2.65
N GLY A 59 -3.78 -5.70 -1.94
CA GLY A 59 -2.56 -6.51 -1.89
C GLY A 59 -1.54 -6.14 -2.98
N GLY A 60 -1.76 -5.04 -3.71
CA GLY A 60 -0.90 -4.59 -4.78
C GLY A 60 0.49 -4.18 -4.29
N LEU A 61 0.59 -3.51 -3.15
CA LEU A 61 1.90 -3.13 -2.60
C LEU A 61 2.68 -4.38 -2.16
N ALA A 62 2.02 -5.29 -1.43
CA ALA A 62 2.61 -6.57 -1.06
C ALA A 62 3.04 -7.38 -2.31
N TYR A 63 2.24 -7.36 -3.38
CA TYR A 63 2.60 -8.00 -4.65
C TYR A 63 3.91 -7.46 -5.24
N TYR A 64 4.11 -6.14 -5.30
CA TYR A 64 5.37 -5.59 -5.81
C TYR A 64 6.56 -5.96 -4.93
N ILE A 65 6.41 -5.86 -3.61
CA ILE A 65 7.48 -6.22 -2.66
C ILE A 65 7.84 -7.70 -2.80
N THR A 66 6.86 -8.59 -2.86
CA THR A 66 7.08 -10.05 -2.90
C THR A 66 7.61 -10.57 -4.24
N ASN A 67 7.56 -9.77 -5.30
CA ASN A 67 8.23 -10.10 -6.57
C ASN A 67 9.74 -9.87 -6.56
N ILE A 68 10.30 -9.23 -5.51
CA ILE A 68 11.73 -8.98 -5.41
C ILE A 68 12.45 -10.16 -4.74
N PRO A 69 13.54 -10.69 -5.33
CA PRO A 69 14.36 -11.70 -4.66
C PRO A 69 14.85 -11.26 -3.27
N GLY A 70 14.62 -12.09 -2.27
CA GLY A 70 14.94 -11.78 -0.87
C GLY A 70 13.84 -11.02 -0.11
N ALA A 71 12.67 -10.78 -0.71
CA ALA A 71 11.53 -10.16 -0.03
C ALA A 71 11.10 -10.90 1.26
N SER A 72 11.26 -12.23 1.29
CA SER A 72 10.98 -13.03 2.49
C SER A 72 11.88 -12.71 3.69
N GLU A 73 13.01 -12.04 3.48
CA GLU A 73 13.89 -11.58 4.56
C GLU A 73 13.33 -10.34 5.26
N VAL A 74 12.50 -9.54 4.58
CA VAL A 74 12.01 -8.24 5.05
C VAL A 74 10.51 -8.16 5.24
N MET A 75 9.71 -9.04 4.61
CA MET A 75 8.26 -9.09 4.77
C MET A 75 7.84 -10.50 5.22
N LYS A 76 7.07 -10.57 6.31
CA LYS A 76 6.59 -11.84 6.90
C LYS A 76 5.11 -12.09 6.68
N ASP A 77 4.35 -11.02 6.59
CA ASP A 77 2.91 -11.02 6.38
C ASP A 77 2.48 -9.74 5.68
N SER A 78 1.23 -9.76 5.22
CA SER A 78 0.49 -8.60 4.76
C SER A 78 -1.01 -8.88 4.96
N PHE A 79 -1.79 -7.82 5.05
CA PHE A 79 -3.21 -7.89 5.34
C PHE A 79 -4.00 -7.16 4.26
N VAL A 80 -5.08 -7.77 3.78
CA VAL A 80 -6.07 -7.08 2.93
C VAL A 80 -7.38 -6.96 3.71
N THR A 81 -7.71 -5.74 4.15
CA THR A 81 -8.88 -5.44 4.98
C THR A 81 -9.90 -4.61 4.19
N TYR A 82 -10.54 -5.24 3.21
CA TYR A 82 -11.40 -4.52 2.25
C TYR A 82 -12.69 -3.96 2.87
N SER A 83 -13.28 -4.64 3.85
CA SER A 83 -14.51 -4.21 4.53
C SER A 83 -14.23 -3.54 5.88
N ASN A 84 -15.24 -2.88 6.45
CA ASN A 84 -15.16 -2.28 7.78
C ASN A 84 -14.91 -3.36 8.85
N GLU A 85 -15.61 -4.48 8.76
CA GLU A 85 -15.49 -5.61 9.68
C GLU A 85 -14.07 -6.21 9.63
N ALA A 86 -13.47 -6.29 8.43
CA ALA A 86 -12.11 -6.77 8.29
C ALA A 86 -11.09 -5.80 8.92
N LYS A 87 -11.28 -4.49 8.78
CA LYS A 87 -10.45 -3.47 9.44
C LYS A 87 -10.54 -3.60 10.97
N ILE A 88 -11.77 -3.71 11.49
CA ILE A 88 -12.03 -3.86 12.93
C ILE A 88 -11.45 -5.17 13.47
N SER A 89 -11.62 -6.28 12.74
CA SER A 89 -11.05 -7.58 13.12
C SER A 89 -9.52 -7.59 13.18
N LEU A 90 -8.86 -6.76 12.37
CA LEU A 90 -7.41 -6.56 12.45
C LEU A 90 -7.03 -5.74 13.69
N GLY A 91 -7.92 -4.91 14.21
CA GLY A 91 -7.70 -4.09 15.40
C GLY A 91 -7.82 -2.58 15.16
N VAL A 92 -8.32 -2.15 14.00
CA VAL A 92 -8.71 -0.75 13.80
C VAL A 92 -9.86 -0.42 14.76
N PRO A 93 -9.76 0.61 15.61
CA PRO A 93 -10.83 0.94 16.55
C PRO A 93 -12.13 1.30 15.81
N GLU A 94 -13.23 0.68 16.21
CA GLU A 94 -14.56 0.95 15.63
C GLU A 94 -14.94 2.43 15.76
N ALA A 95 -14.58 3.08 16.87
CA ALA A 95 -14.79 4.50 17.10
C ALA A 95 -14.12 5.40 16.04
N VAL A 96 -12.93 5.04 15.54
CA VAL A 96 -12.24 5.81 14.49
C VAL A 96 -13.03 5.74 13.18
N ILE A 97 -13.55 4.56 12.83
CA ILE A 97 -14.37 4.40 11.62
C ILE A 97 -15.72 5.12 11.79
N ALA A 98 -16.32 5.08 12.98
CA ALA A 98 -17.58 5.77 13.26
C ALA A 98 -17.46 7.29 13.20
N GLU A 99 -16.36 7.85 13.70
CA GLU A 99 -16.11 9.31 13.75
C GLU A 99 -15.59 9.86 12.41
N PHE A 100 -14.59 9.19 11.82
CA PHE A 100 -13.87 9.72 10.66
C PHE A 100 -14.19 9.01 9.34
N THR A 101 -15.00 7.94 9.36
CA THR A 101 -15.24 7.03 8.23
C THR A 101 -14.00 6.28 7.76
N VAL A 102 -14.16 5.34 6.82
CA VAL A 102 -13.02 4.63 6.19
C VAL A 102 -12.25 5.46 5.15
N TYR A 103 -12.72 6.67 4.84
CA TYR A 103 -12.11 7.60 3.90
C TYR A 103 -11.45 8.76 4.66
N SER A 104 -10.43 8.44 5.47
CA SER A 104 -9.75 9.43 6.32
C SER A 104 -8.30 9.08 6.61
N GLU A 105 -7.52 10.09 6.99
CA GLU A 105 -6.13 9.92 7.45
C GLU A 105 -6.09 9.15 8.78
N GLU A 106 -7.05 9.38 9.66
CA GLU A 106 -7.19 8.72 10.95
C GLU A 106 -7.36 7.21 10.78
N THR A 107 -8.23 6.79 9.85
CA THR A 107 -8.39 5.36 9.53
C THR A 107 -7.12 4.79 8.91
N ALA A 108 -6.45 5.51 7.99
CA ALA A 108 -5.20 5.03 7.39
C ALA A 108 -4.09 4.83 8.44
N ARG A 109 -3.97 5.76 9.39
CA ARG A 109 -3.04 5.67 10.53
C ARG A 109 -3.41 4.52 11.46
N ALA A 110 -4.69 4.37 11.81
CA ALA A 110 -5.16 3.28 12.65
C ALA A 110 -4.95 1.91 11.98
N MET A 111 -5.10 1.80 10.66
CA MET A 111 -4.75 0.60 9.89
C MET A 111 -3.25 0.29 9.98
N ALA A 112 -2.38 1.30 9.84
CA ALA A 112 -0.94 1.12 9.98
C ALA A 112 -0.54 0.69 11.40
N GLU A 113 -1.14 1.28 12.44
CA GLU A 113 -0.90 0.89 13.84
C GLU A 113 -1.37 -0.54 14.11
N ALA A 114 -2.59 -0.89 13.69
CA ALA A 114 -3.14 -2.23 13.88
C ALA A 114 -2.30 -3.29 13.17
N GLY A 115 -1.91 -3.06 11.90
CA GLY A 115 -1.05 -3.98 11.16
C GLY A 115 0.31 -4.17 11.80
N PHE A 116 0.93 -3.08 12.27
CA PHE A 116 2.21 -3.13 12.99
C PHE A 116 2.13 -4.00 14.24
N LEU A 117 1.08 -3.86 15.04
CA LEU A 117 0.86 -4.63 16.26
C LEU A 117 0.50 -6.09 15.99
N LYS A 118 -0.14 -6.39 14.86
CA LYS A 118 -0.58 -7.75 14.49
C LYS A 118 0.45 -8.55 13.71
N SER A 119 1.38 -7.88 13.05
CA SER A 119 2.40 -8.54 12.25
C SER A 119 3.29 -9.44 13.11
N VAL A 120 3.72 -10.56 12.51
CA VAL A 120 4.75 -11.45 13.06
C VAL A 120 6.02 -10.66 13.33
N LYS A 121 6.37 -9.72 12.44
CA LYS A 121 7.50 -8.82 12.60
C LYS A 121 7.39 -7.65 11.62
N ALA A 122 7.36 -6.43 12.17
CA ALA A 122 7.38 -5.20 11.40
C ALA A 122 8.13 -4.10 12.16
N ASP A 123 8.98 -3.38 11.45
CA ASP A 123 9.53 -2.08 11.86
C ASP A 123 8.81 -0.94 11.12
N ILE A 124 8.24 -1.25 9.96
CA ILE A 124 7.42 -0.36 9.13
C ILE A 124 6.08 -1.04 8.85
N CYS A 125 4.98 -0.31 9.02
CA CYS A 125 3.66 -0.74 8.55
C CYS A 125 2.98 0.35 7.74
N VAL A 126 2.37 -0.04 6.62
CA VAL A 126 1.60 0.86 5.76
C VAL A 126 0.12 0.53 5.86
N GLY A 127 -0.73 1.52 6.10
CA GLY A 127 -2.19 1.42 5.98
C GLY A 127 -2.69 2.21 4.77
N ILE A 128 -3.42 1.58 3.85
CA ILE A 128 -3.94 2.24 2.64
C ILE A 128 -5.46 2.09 2.55
N THR A 129 -6.16 3.21 2.54
CA THR A 129 -7.62 3.28 2.37
C THR A 129 -8.01 4.46 1.49
N GLY A 130 -9.15 4.41 0.82
CA GLY A 130 -9.51 5.45 -0.13
C GLY A 130 -10.58 5.03 -1.13
N SER A 131 -11.14 6.02 -1.82
CA SER A 131 -12.13 5.80 -2.87
C SER A 131 -11.47 6.00 -4.23
N ILE A 132 -11.44 4.95 -5.06
CA ILE A 132 -10.81 5.02 -6.38
C ILE A 132 -11.76 5.64 -7.41
N SER A 133 -12.86 4.96 -7.74
CA SER A 133 -13.65 5.29 -8.95
C SER A 133 -15.13 5.58 -8.69
N ARG A 134 -15.62 5.42 -7.46
CA ARG A 134 -17.05 5.60 -7.15
C ARG A 134 -17.23 6.05 -5.71
N SER A 135 -18.07 7.08 -5.52
CA SER A 135 -18.51 7.50 -4.19
C SER A 135 -19.22 6.35 -3.49
N ASP A 136 -18.89 6.13 -2.22
CA ASP A 136 -19.57 5.16 -1.40
C ASP A 136 -20.90 5.74 -0.89
N PRO A 137 -22.06 5.18 -1.27
CA PRO A 137 -23.35 5.66 -0.80
C PRO A 137 -23.52 5.58 0.72
N SER A 138 -22.76 4.70 1.38
CA SER A 138 -22.79 4.51 2.83
C SER A 138 -21.93 5.53 3.57
N ASN A 139 -21.09 6.27 2.85
CA ASN A 139 -20.17 7.26 3.39
C ASN A 139 -20.26 8.56 2.57
N PRO A 140 -21.13 9.50 2.96
CA PRO A 140 -21.41 10.72 2.21
C PRO A 140 -20.18 11.59 1.90
N ASN A 141 -19.11 11.48 2.70
CA ASN A 141 -17.85 12.20 2.53
C ASN A 141 -16.87 11.49 1.57
N SER A 142 -17.25 10.38 0.95
CA SER A 142 -16.41 9.65 0.00
C SER A 142 -16.28 10.42 -1.32
N THR A 143 -15.12 11.04 -1.52
CA THR A 143 -14.73 11.65 -2.80
C THR A 143 -13.91 10.66 -3.64
N PRO A 144 -14.35 10.30 -4.87
CA PRO A 144 -13.55 9.46 -5.78
C PRO A 144 -12.19 10.09 -6.07
N GLY A 145 -11.15 9.27 -6.20
CA GLY A 145 -9.77 9.71 -6.41
C GLY A 145 -9.03 10.10 -5.14
N ILE A 146 -9.69 10.20 -3.98
CA ILE A 146 -9.04 10.53 -2.71
C ILE A 146 -8.58 9.27 -1.98
N ILE A 147 -7.27 9.20 -1.74
CA ILE A 147 -6.60 8.07 -1.11
C ILE A 147 -5.79 8.54 0.09
N TYR A 148 -5.86 7.79 1.18
CA TYR A 148 -5.18 8.05 2.43
C TYR A 148 -4.17 6.94 2.69
N ILE A 149 -2.93 7.35 2.95
CA ILE A 149 -1.81 6.46 3.26
C ILE A 149 -1.33 6.81 4.66
N GLY A 150 -1.35 5.86 5.58
CA GLY A 150 -0.71 5.95 6.89
C GLY A 150 0.55 5.11 6.90
N ILE A 151 1.66 5.63 7.43
CA ILE A 151 2.91 4.88 7.54
C ILE A 151 3.43 5.01 8.96
N LYS A 152 3.50 3.88 9.66
CA LYS A 152 4.17 3.73 10.95
C LYS A 152 5.59 3.24 10.72
N TYR A 153 6.56 3.88 11.36
CA TYR A 153 7.96 3.46 11.42
C TYR A 153 8.47 3.63 12.86
N GLY A 154 8.59 2.51 13.58
CA GLY A 154 8.80 2.51 15.03
C GLY A 154 7.70 3.29 15.75
N ASP A 155 8.10 4.28 16.57
CA ASP A 155 7.17 5.13 17.33
C ASP A 155 6.56 6.28 16.51
N ARG A 156 7.05 6.50 15.28
CA ARG A 156 6.59 7.59 14.42
C ARG A 156 5.49 7.09 13.50
N ILE A 157 4.48 7.93 13.29
CA ILE A 157 3.42 7.66 12.33
C ILE A 157 3.07 8.93 11.55
N VAL A 158 3.08 8.84 10.22
CA VAL A 158 2.74 9.93 9.31
C VAL A 158 1.55 9.53 8.44
N SER A 159 0.86 10.52 7.90
CA SER A 159 -0.20 10.33 6.91
C SER A 159 0.07 11.18 5.68
N GLN A 160 -0.41 10.72 4.53
CA GLN A 160 -0.42 11.45 3.27
C GLN A 160 -1.77 11.23 2.59
N THR A 161 -2.41 12.32 2.19
CA THR A 161 -3.56 12.29 1.30
C THR A 161 -3.10 12.48 -0.15
N LEU A 162 -3.62 11.66 -1.05
CA LEU A 162 -3.43 11.74 -2.49
C LEU A 162 -4.75 12.05 -3.17
N GLU A 163 -4.69 12.90 -4.18
CA GLU A 163 -5.78 13.16 -5.12
C GLU A 163 -5.35 12.67 -6.49
N ILE A 164 -6.01 11.63 -7.00
CA ILE A 164 -5.68 10.97 -8.26
C ILE A 164 -6.89 11.05 -9.17
N SER A 165 -6.78 11.87 -10.22
CA SER A 165 -7.77 11.97 -11.28
C SER A 165 -7.48 10.93 -12.36
N ASP A 166 -8.12 9.77 -12.27
CA ASP A 166 -8.07 8.72 -13.30
C ASP A 166 -9.30 7.81 -13.18
N GLU A 167 -9.81 7.33 -14.31
CA GLU A 167 -11.00 6.50 -14.35
C GLU A 167 -10.67 5.01 -14.18
N ARG A 168 -9.47 4.59 -14.58
CA ARG A 168 -9.12 3.17 -14.59
C ARG A 168 -8.53 2.76 -13.25
N ARG A 169 -9.24 1.87 -12.55
CA ARG A 169 -8.83 1.39 -11.22
C ARG A 169 -7.42 0.80 -11.18
N PHE A 170 -6.96 0.17 -12.26
CA PHE A 170 -5.60 -0.37 -12.32
C PHE A 170 -4.56 0.75 -12.25
N ASP A 171 -4.71 1.77 -13.08
CA ASP A 171 -3.77 2.89 -13.21
C ASP A 171 -3.74 3.71 -11.90
N VAL A 172 -4.90 3.93 -11.26
CA VAL A 172 -4.96 4.53 -9.91
C VAL A 172 -4.17 3.71 -8.89
N LYS A 173 -4.32 2.38 -8.88
CA LYS A 173 -3.56 1.52 -7.96
C LYS A 173 -2.06 1.62 -8.20
N GLN A 174 -1.61 1.66 -9.45
CA GLN A 174 -0.19 1.83 -9.79
C GLN A 174 0.38 3.12 -9.20
N LYS A 175 -0.35 4.24 -9.35
CA LYS A 175 0.02 5.55 -8.79
C LYS A 175 0.03 5.56 -7.26
N ILE A 176 -0.93 4.90 -6.61
CA ILE A 176 -0.94 4.75 -5.14
C ILE A 176 0.30 3.99 -4.67
N ILE A 177 0.62 2.85 -5.32
CA ILE A 177 1.75 1.99 -4.97
C ILE A 177 3.06 2.74 -5.18
N GLU A 178 3.24 3.38 -6.32
CA GLU A 178 4.42 4.20 -6.64
C GLU A 178 4.64 5.23 -5.54
N LYS A 179 3.59 6.01 -5.24
CA LYS A 179 3.72 7.09 -4.26
C LYS A 179 3.99 6.56 -2.85
N THR A 180 3.41 5.43 -2.51
CA THR A 180 3.65 4.78 -1.22
C THR A 180 5.12 4.35 -1.09
N LEU A 181 5.68 3.71 -2.11
CA LEU A 181 7.09 3.29 -2.14
C LEU A 181 8.04 4.48 -2.02
N GLU A 182 7.76 5.57 -2.74
CA GLU A 182 8.53 6.82 -2.64
C GLU A 182 8.53 7.37 -1.21
N ILE A 183 7.37 7.46 -0.55
CA ILE A 183 7.27 8.03 0.80
C ILE A 183 8.06 7.17 1.80
N ILE A 184 7.96 5.84 1.72
CA ILE A 184 8.71 4.93 2.61
C ILE A 184 10.22 5.15 2.42
N LEU A 185 10.69 5.14 1.17
CA LEU A 185 12.11 5.34 0.86
C LEU A 185 12.62 6.69 1.38
N ASP A 186 11.86 7.77 1.18
CA ASP A 186 12.17 9.10 1.70
C ASP A 186 12.26 9.12 3.24
N MET A 187 11.35 8.43 3.92
CA MET A 187 11.35 8.30 5.38
C MET A 187 12.56 7.50 5.90
N MET A 188 13.05 6.52 5.14
CA MET A 188 14.21 5.71 5.52
C MET A 188 15.56 6.44 5.34
N ILE A 189 15.59 7.46 4.48
CA ILE A 189 16.79 8.27 4.18
C ILE A 189 16.89 9.49 5.11
N LYS A 190 15.77 10.15 5.43
CA LYS A 190 15.77 11.30 6.33
C LYS A 190 16.08 10.83 7.75
N PRO A 191 17.19 11.27 8.38
CA PRO A 191 17.54 10.82 9.72
C PRO A 191 16.40 11.09 10.69
N VAL A 192 16.11 10.11 11.56
CA VAL A 192 15.25 10.30 12.71
C VAL A 192 15.91 11.37 13.57
N SER A 193 15.37 12.59 13.56
CA SER A 193 15.71 13.56 14.60
C SER A 193 15.20 12.97 15.91
N ILE A 194 16.12 12.41 16.69
CA ILE A 194 15.89 12.09 18.10
C ILE A 194 15.58 13.45 18.75
N SER A 195 14.32 13.73 19.03
CA SER A 195 14.01 14.75 20.02
C SER A 195 14.42 14.14 21.37
N SER A 196 15.67 14.35 21.73
CA SER A 196 16.13 14.20 23.11
C SER A 196 15.39 15.24 23.92
N ASN A 197 14.28 14.85 24.54
CA ASN A 197 13.71 15.54 25.68
C ASN A 197 13.62 14.53 26.83
N ASP A 198 14.79 14.04 27.24
CA ASP A 198 15.05 13.96 28.68
C ASP A 198 15.30 15.38 29.15
N GLN A 199 14.56 15.79 30.19
CA GLN A 199 14.84 16.82 31.21
C GLN A 199 13.52 17.54 31.58
N ILE A 200 12.77 16.98 32.53
CA ILE A 200 12.52 17.50 33.90
C ILE A 200 11.55 16.54 34.59
#